data_AF-A0A5F0LUE9-F1
#
_entry.id   AF-A0A5F0LUE9-F1
#
_cell.length_a   1.000
_cell.length_b   1.000
_cell.length_c   1.000
_cell.angle_alpha   90.00
_cell.angle_beta   90.00
_cell.angle_gamma   90.00
#
_symmetry.space_group_name_H-M   'P 1'
#
loop_
_entity.id
_entity.type
_entity.pdbx_description
1 polymer ?
#
loop_
_entity_poly.entity_id
_entity_poly.type
_entity_poly.pdbx_seq_one_letter_code
_entity_poly.pdbx_strand_id
1 'polypeptide(L)'
;MSITKEKILTALAYLRDQNEVVSVSKVCRLAEVNRANLYANYPELISLLTAERGNTFIKKHTYVENKNSASDEISGLKKEIQFLTYACAELKIALENERRTVNFLKLEIAEKKTSRRK
;
A
#
# COMPACT_ATOMS: atom_id res chain seq x y z
N MET A 1 -18.41 -3.29 -8.29
CA MET A 1 -17.79 -1.96 -8.12
C MET A 1 -16.44 -1.97 -8.84
N SER A 2 -16.01 -0.85 -9.43
CA SER A 2 -14.72 -0.79 -10.15
C SER A 2 -13.57 -0.63 -9.15
N ILE A 3 -12.54 -1.47 -9.25
CA ILE A 3 -11.32 -1.44 -8.42
C ILE A 3 -10.69 -0.03 -8.42
N THR A 4 -10.75 0.67 -9.55
CA THR A 4 -10.21 2.03 -9.69
C THR A 4 -10.95 3.02 -8.78
N LYS A 5 -12.28 2.90 -8.67
CA LYS A 5 -13.12 3.77 -7.85
C LYS A 5 -12.82 3.59 -6.36
N GLU A 6 -12.63 2.35 -5.92
CA GLU A 6 -12.26 2.05 -4.54
C GLU A 6 -10.90 2.62 -4.18
N LYS A 7 -9.88 2.45 -5.04
CA LYS A 7 -8.56 3.04 -4.83
C LYS A 7 -8.60 4.56 -4.63
N ILE A 8 -9.42 5.26 -5.42
CA ILE A 8 -9.58 6.72 -5.32
C ILE A 8 -10.23 7.13 -3.99
N LEU A 9 -11.26 6.40 -3.55
CA LEU A 9 -11.93 6.66 -2.28
C LEU A 9 -11.01 6.39 -1.08
N THR A 10 -10.23 5.31 -1.13
CA THR A 10 -9.23 4.99 -0.09
C THR A 10 -8.15 6.06 -0.02
N ALA A 11 -7.61 6.50 -1.17
CA ALA A 11 -6.63 7.58 -1.22
C ALA A 11 -7.17 8.90 -0.66
N LEU A 12 -8.44 9.20 -0.91
CA LEU A 12 -9.10 10.37 -0.34
C LEU A 12 -9.27 10.26 1.18
N ALA A 13 -9.72 9.10 1.67
CA ALA A 13 -9.88 8.86 3.11
C ALA A 13 -8.54 9.01 3.86
N TYR A 14 -7.45 8.49 3.28
CA TYR A 14 -6.11 8.65 3.81
C TYR A 14 -5.69 10.13 3.93
N LEU A 15 -5.90 10.94 2.89
CA LEU A 15 -5.56 12.37 2.94
C LEU A 15 -6.37 13.14 3.98
N ARG A 16 -7.63 12.76 4.19
CA ARG A 16 -8.47 13.35 5.25
C ARG A 16 -7.95 13.02 6.65
N ASP A 17 -7.56 11.76 6.88
CA ASP A 17 -7.05 11.31 8.17
C ASP A 17 -5.74 12.04 8.56
N GLN A 18 -4.88 12.27 7.57
CA GLN A 18 -3.63 13.01 7.74
C GLN A 18 -3.83 14.54 7.82
N ASN A 19 -5.07 15.05 7.77
CA ASN A 19 -5.40 16.48 7.66
C ASN A 19 -4.63 17.21 6.55
N GLU A 20 -4.31 16.51 5.46
CA GLU A 20 -3.58 17.08 4.34
C GLU A 20 -4.51 17.73 3.32
N VAL A 21 -3.99 18.72 2.58
CA VAL A 21 -4.73 19.37 1.51
C VAL A 21 -5.05 18.36 0.41
N VAL A 22 -6.35 18.09 0.23
CA VAL A 22 -6.85 17.23 -0.84
C VAL A 22 -6.65 17.92 -2.18
N SER A 23 -6.03 17.24 -3.13
CA SER A 23 -5.99 17.68 -4.53
C SER A 23 -6.12 16.50 -5.46
N VAL A 24 -6.74 16.72 -6.64
CA VAL A 24 -6.94 15.68 -7.65
C VAL A 24 -5.62 15.01 -8.03
N SER A 25 -4.54 15.80 -8.19
CA SER A 25 -3.21 15.26 -8.51
C SER A 25 -2.67 14.33 -7.41
N LYS A 26 -2.84 14.70 -6.13
CA LYS A 26 -2.33 13.91 -5.01
C LYS A 26 -3.11 12.61 -4.84
N VAL A 27 -4.43 12.68 -5.00
CA VAL A 27 -5.31 11.49 -5.00
C VAL A 27 -5.00 10.55 -6.17
N CYS A 28 -4.83 11.07 -7.38
CA CYS A 28 -4.40 10.28 -8.55
C CYS A 28 -3.07 9.58 -8.31
N ARG A 29 -2.09 10.26 -7.70
CA ARG A 29 -0.77 9.68 -7.42
C ARG A 29 -0.87 8.56 -6.38
N LEU A 30 -1.61 8.76 -5.29
CA LEU A 30 -1.79 7.75 -4.24
C LEU A 30 -2.62 6.55 -4.69
N ALA A 31 -3.64 6.78 -5.53
CA ALA A 31 -4.48 5.73 -6.07
C ALA A 31 -3.86 5.01 -7.29
N GLU A 32 -2.70 5.48 -7.77
CA GLU A 32 -2.03 5.00 -8.99
C GLU A 32 -2.92 5.06 -10.23
N VAL A 33 -3.73 6.12 -10.35
CA VAL A 33 -4.69 6.30 -11.45
C VAL A 33 -4.27 7.45 -12.36
N ASN A 34 -4.29 7.22 -13.66
CA ASN A 34 -4.09 8.30 -14.63
C ASN A 34 -5.22 9.33 -14.51
N ARG A 35 -4.83 10.61 -14.41
CA ARG A 35 -5.75 11.73 -14.29
C ARG A 35 -6.73 11.82 -15.47
N ALA A 36 -6.30 11.51 -16.70
CA ALA A 36 -7.19 11.47 -17.86
C ALA A 36 -8.30 10.41 -17.70
N ASN A 37 -7.93 9.24 -17.17
CA ASN A 37 -8.87 8.15 -16.89
C ASN A 37 -9.88 8.55 -15.81
N LEU A 38 -9.45 9.32 -14.80
CA LEU A 38 -10.33 9.83 -13.75
C LEU A 38 -11.39 10.80 -14.30
N TYR A 39 -10.99 11.77 -15.13
CA TYR A 39 -11.92 12.72 -15.74
C TYR A 39 -12.90 12.06 -16.72
N ALA A 40 -12.43 11.08 -17.50
CA ALA A 40 -13.25 10.42 -18.50
C ALA A 40 -14.27 9.44 -17.91
N ASN A 41 -13.87 8.66 -16.90
CA ASN A 41 -14.66 7.53 -16.41
C ASN A 41 -15.33 7.75 -15.05
N TYR A 42 -14.90 8.74 -14.27
CA TYR A 42 -15.42 9.00 -12.93
C TYR A 42 -15.62 10.50 -12.62
N PRO A 43 -16.42 11.22 -13.43
CA PRO A 43 -16.66 12.66 -13.22
C PRO A 43 -17.28 12.97 -11.86
N GLU A 44 -18.04 12.04 -11.28
CA GLU A 44 -18.63 12.19 -9.95
C GLU A 44 -17.57 12.29 -8.84
N LEU A 45 -16.44 11.59 -9.00
CA LEU A 45 -15.34 11.63 -8.03
C LEU A 45 -14.57 12.94 -8.13
N ILE A 46 -14.47 13.55 -9.31
CA ILE A 46 -13.88 14.87 -9.48
C ILE A 46 -14.69 15.93 -8.73
N SER A 47 -16.03 15.89 -8.83
CA SER A 47 -16.90 16.80 -8.09
C SER A 47 -16.71 16.66 -6.58
N LEU A 48 -16.61 15.41 -6.10
CA LEU A 48 -16.35 15.12 -4.69
C LEU A 48 -14.98 15.66 -4.24
N LEU A 49 -13.92 15.42 -5.00
CA LEU A 49 -12.57 15.94 -4.71
C LEU A 49 -12.50 17.48 -4.73
N THR A 50 -13.32 18.11 -5.55
CA THR A 50 -13.38 19.58 -5.67
C THR A 50 -14.17 20.19 -4.52
N ALA A 51 -15.26 19.55 -4.08
CA ALA A 51 -16.00 19.96 -2.89
C ALA A 51 -15.13 19.87 -1.62
N GLU A 52 -14.32 18.82 -1.51
CA GLU A 52 -13.39 18.62 -0.39
C GLU A 52 -12.31 19.71 -0.31
N ARG A 53 -11.83 20.22 -1.44
CA ARG A 53 -10.87 21.35 -1.46
C ARG A 53 -11.43 22.59 -0.76
N GLY A 54 -12.74 22.83 -0.86
CA GLY A 54 -13.40 23.96 -0.22
C GLY A 54 -13.59 23.81 1.28
N ASN A 55 -13.48 22.59 1.81
CA ASN A 55 -13.82 22.26 3.20
C ASN A 55 -12.60 22.03 4.09
N THR A 56 -11.39 22.01 3.53
CA THR A 56 -10.13 22.04 4.29
C THR A 56 -9.90 23.44 4.87
N PHE A 57 -10.57 23.74 6.00
CA PHE A 57 -10.07 24.73 6.94
C PHE A 57 -8.69 24.25 7.39
N ILE A 58 -7.64 24.88 6.86
CA ILE A 58 -6.28 24.72 7.34
C ILE A 58 -6.30 25.18 8.80
N LYS A 59 -6.41 24.25 9.75
CA LYS A 59 -5.93 24.50 11.11
C LYS A 59 -4.44 24.80 10.91
N LYS A 60 -4.07 26.08 10.99
CA LYS A 60 -2.67 26.50 11.02
C LYS A 60 -1.96 25.53 11.94
N HIS A 61 -0.97 24.80 11.44
CA HIS A 61 -0.07 24.03 12.27
C HIS A 61 0.57 25.03 13.24
N THR A 62 -0.02 25.15 14.43
CA THR A 62 0.68 25.63 15.61
C THR A 62 1.79 24.62 15.83
N TYR A 63 2.99 25.03 15.41
CA TYR A 63 4.26 24.39 15.71
C TYR A 63 4.49 24.52 17.23
N VAL A 64 3.65 23.84 18.02
CA VAL A 64 3.81 23.75 19.47
C VAL A 64 4.64 22.50 19.70
N GLU A 65 5.74 22.71 20.41
CA GLU A 65 6.85 21.80 20.67
C GLU A 65 6.39 20.40 21.07
N ASN A 66 6.35 19.47 20.11
CA ASN A 66 6.01 18.07 20.34
C ASN A 66 7.28 17.22 20.51
N LYS A 67 8.20 17.64 21.39
CA LYS A 67 9.43 16.87 21.69
C LYS A 67 9.11 15.49 22.30
N ASN A 68 7.96 15.34 22.96
CA ASN A 68 7.51 14.05 23.50
C ASN A 68 6.82 13.19 22.43
N SER A 69 6.03 13.79 21.52
CA SER A 69 5.33 13.06 20.46
C SER A 69 6.27 12.46 19.41
N ALA A 70 7.35 13.16 19.03
CA ALA A 70 8.28 12.63 18.04
C ALA A 70 9.09 11.44 18.59
N SER A 71 9.41 11.44 19.89
CA SER A 71 10.09 10.29 20.53
C SER A 71 9.17 9.07 20.58
N ASP A 72 7.90 9.26 20.95
CA ASP A 72 6.91 8.19 20.99
C ASP A 72 6.61 7.65 19.58
N GLU A 73 6.52 8.53 18.58
CA GLU A 73 6.36 8.18 17.17
C GLU A 73 7.57 7.42 16.63
N ILE A 74 8.79 7.86 16.93
CA ILE A 74 10.03 7.13 16.60
C ILE A 74 10.02 5.74 17.28
N SER A 75 9.54 5.64 18.52
CA SER A 75 9.44 4.36 19.22
C SER A 75 8.42 3.42 18.57
N GLY A 76 7.29 3.97 18.10
CA GLY A 76 6.25 3.25 17.36
C GLY A 76 6.78 2.74 16.02
N LEU A 77 7.41 3.62 15.24
CA LEU A 77 8.03 3.27 13.96
C LEU A 77 9.13 2.20 14.13
N LYS A 78 9.94 2.25 15.20
CA LYS A 78 10.93 1.20 15.49
C LYS A 78 10.29 -0.16 15.75
N LYS A 79 9.19 -0.20 16.52
CA LYS A 79 8.44 -1.45 16.77
C LYS A 79 7.81 -1.99 15.48
N GLU A 80 7.27 -1.11 14.64
CA GLU A 80 6.69 -1.48 13.35
C GLU A 80 7.75 -2.03 12.39
N ILE A 81 8.92 -1.38 12.28
CA ILE A 81 10.06 -1.88 11.51
C ILE A 81 10.51 -3.26 12.02
N GLN A 82 10.57 -3.44 13.34
CA GLN A 82 10.95 -4.73 13.93
C GLN A 82 9.94 -5.82 13.58
N PHE A 83 8.64 -5.54 13.70
CA PHE A 83 7.58 -6.46 13.32
C PHE A 83 7.65 -6.83 11.82
N LEU A 84 7.81 -5.83 10.95
CA LEU A 84 7.95 -6.04 9.51
C LEU A 84 9.20 -6.87 9.18
N THR A 85 10.30 -6.67 9.91
CA THR A 85 11.54 -7.45 9.73
C THR A 85 11.32 -8.92 10.07
N TYR A 86 10.59 -9.22 11.17
CA TYR A 86 10.23 -10.59 11.51
C TYR A 86 9.31 -11.21 10.45
N ALA A 87 8.28 -10.50 10.01
CA ALA A 87 7.39 -10.99 8.95
C ALA A 87 8.15 -11.27 7.65
N CYS A 88 9.11 -10.41 7.26
CA CYS A 88 9.95 -10.64 6.09
C CYS A 88 10.84 -11.88 6.25
N ALA A 89 11.38 -12.13 7.45
CA ALA A 89 12.18 -13.31 7.73
C ALA A 89 11.34 -14.59 7.63
N GLU A 90 10.14 -14.61 8.19
CA GLU A 90 9.22 -15.74 8.10
C GLU A 90 8.81 -16.04 6.65
N LEU A 91 8.45 -15.00 5.89
CA LEU A 91 8.11 -15.14 4.47
C LEU A 91 9.29 -15.65 3.65
N LYS A 92 10.51 -15.20 3.93
CA LYS A 92 11.71 -15.71 3.27
C LYS A 92 11.92 -17.20 3.54
N ILE A 93 11.77 -17.63 4.80
CA ILE A 93 11.90 -19.04 5.18
C ILE A 93 10.83 -19.88 4.48
N ALA A 94 9.57 -19.43 4.49
CA ALA A 94 8.47 -20.09 3.79
C ALA A 94 8.76 -20.24 2.29
N LEU A 95 9.24 -19.18 1.65
CA LEU A 95 9.60 -19.20 0.23
C LEU A 95 10.78 -20.16 -0.07
N GLU A 96 11.79 -20.19 0.80
CA GLU A 96 12.91 -21.12 0.65
C GLU A 96 12.47 -22.58 0.80
N ASN A 97 11.55 -22.86 1.73
CA ASN A 97 10.98 -24.19 1.92
C ASN A 97 10.18 -24.64 0.68
N GLU A 98 9.29 -23.79 0.17
CA GLU A 98 8.57 -24.05 -1.08
C GLU A 98 9.53 -24.30 -2.24
N ARG A 99 10.60 -23.50 -2.36
CA ARG A 99 11.62 -23.70 -3.39
C ARG A 99 12.31 -25.05 -3.28
N ARG A 100 12.62 -25.51 -2.06
CA ARG A 100 13.21 -26.84 -1.82
C ARG A 100 12.24 -27.95 -2.21
N THR A 101 10.98 -27.84 -1.82
CA THR A 101 9.92 -28.79 -2.20
C THR A 101 9.77 -28.90 -3.71
N VAL A 102 9.71 -27.77 -4.42
CA VAL A 102 9.64 -27.73 -5.89
C VAL A 102 10.86 -28.40 -6.51
N ASN A 103 12.06 -28.14 -6.01
CA ASN A 103 13.28 -28.75 -6.53
C ASN A 103 13.30 -30.27 -6.28
N PHE A 104 12.87 -30.72 -5.11
CA PHE A 104 12.75 -32.14 -4.79
C PHE A 104 11.76 -32.84 -5.75
N LEU A 105 10.57 -32.27 -5.94
CA LEU A 105 9.56 -32.80 -6.87
C LEU A 105 10.08 -32.84 -8.32
N LYS A 106 10.85 -31.83 -8.75
CA LYS A 106 11.50 -31.83 -10.08
C LYS A 106 12.47 -33.02 -10.24
N LEU A 107 13.24 -33.34 -9.20
CA LEU A 107 14.15 -34.49 -9.21
C LEU A 107 13.39 -35.81 -9.26
N GLU A 108 12.36 -35.99 -8.43
CA GLU A 108 11.52 -37.21 -8.47
C GLU A 108 10.85 -37.42 -9.85
N ILE A 109 10.37 -36.35 -10.48
CA ILE A 109 9.79 -36.41 -11.82
C ILE A 109 10.86 -36.81 -12.85
N ALA A 110 12.07 -36.29 -12.74
CA ALA A 110 13.18 -36.63 -13.64
C ALA A 110 13.56 -38.11 -13.51
N GLU A 111 13.66 -38.63 -12.29
CA GLU A 111 13.96 -40.05 -12.01
C GLU A 111 12.85 -41.00 -12.50
N LYS A 112 11.58 -40.63 -12.30
CA LYS A 112 10.44 -41.40 -12.84
C LYS A 112 10.43 -41.44 -14.37
N LYS A 113 10.91 -40.39 -15.05
CA LYS A 113 11.00 -40.34 -16.52
C LYS A 113 12.14 -41.20 -17.06
N THR A 114 13.26 -41.30 -16.36
CA THR A 114 14.40 -42.15 -16.77
C THR A 114 14.14 -43.62 -16.48
N SER A 115 13.48 -43.96 -15.38
CA SER A 115 13.13 -45.35 -15.04
C SER A 115 12.10 -45.99 -15.97
N ARG A 116 11.25 -45.21 -16.66
CA ARG A 116 10.28 -45.71 -17.65
C ARG A 116 10.86 -45.94 -19.05
N ARG A 117 12.14 -45.59 -19.28
CA ARG A 117 12.83 -45.72 -20.57
C ARG A 117 13.82 -46.89 -20.63
N LYS A 118 14.00 -47.62 -19.53
CA LYS A 118 14.72 -48.90 -19.47
C LYS A 118 13.71 -50.03 -19.42
#